data_AF-A0A3L6J8K6-F1
#
_entry.id   AF-A0A3L6J8K6-F1
#
_cell.length_a   1.000
_cell.length_b   1.000
_cell.length_c   1.000
_cell.angle_alpha   90.00
_cell.angle_beta   90.00
_cell.angle_gamma   90.00
#
_symmetry.space_group_name_H-M   'P 1'
#
loop_
_entity.id
_entity.type
_entity.pdbx_description
1 polymer ?
#
loop_
_entity_poly.entity_id
_entity_poly.type
_entity_poly.pdbx_seq_one_letter_code
_entity_poly.pdbx_strand_id
1 'polypeptide(L)'
;MVEAFEIDSQAKMVEFHGDRVIVDTNKVLVYIVHETKTIYLWRGRNAAIFEKLLGTRVAAKLSHTYPSYRIRPISEGNEPAAFVHLIGTPLK
;
A
#
# COMPACT_ATOMS: atom_id res chain seq x y z
N MET A 1 6.87 -8.59 9.67
CA MET A 1 6.75 -7.16 10.00
C MET A 1 6.04 -6.50 8.83
N VAL A 2 5.01 -5.70 9.12
CA VAL A 2 4.21 -5.02 8.09
C VAL A 2 4.25 -3.54 8.41
N GLU A 3 4.85 -2.77 7.50
CA GLU A 3 4.83 -1.31 7.53
C GLU A 3 3.71 -0.81 6.61
N ALA A 4 3.11 0.32 6.95
CA ALA A 4 2.00 0.89 6.20
C ALA A 4 2.21 2.39 5.97
N PHE A 5 1.91 2.82 4.75
CA PHE A 5 1.96 4.21 4.33
C PHE A 5 0.69 4.56 3.55
N GLU A 6 0.30 5.83 3.58
CA GLU A 6 -0.76 6.37 2.74
C GLU A 6 -0.25 7.55 1.91
N ILE A 7 -0.93 7.81 0.79
CA ILE A 7 -0.70 9.02 0.00
C ILE A 7 -1.70 10.08 0.47
N ASP A 8 -1.20 11.19 1.00
CA ASP A 8 -2.04 12.30 1.46
C ASP A 8 -2.51 13.20 0.31
N SER A 9 -3.43 14.11 0.63
CA SER A 9 -3.97 15.10 -0.32
C SER A 9 -2.94 16.10 -0.85
N GLN A 10 -1.74 16.14 -0.25
CA GLN A 10 -0.60 16.97 -0.65
C GLN A 10 0.45 16.20 -1.45
N ALA A 11 0.11 15.00 -1.94
CA ALA A 11 0.99 14.15 -2.72
C ALA A 11 2.20 13.56 -1.97
N LYS A 12 2.12 13.46 -0.65
CA LYS A 12 3.22 12.94 0.17
C LYS A 12 2.90 11.53 0.64
N MET A 13 3.93 10.69 0.66
CA MET A 13 3.88 9.42 1.37
C MET A 13 4.02 9.72 2.86
N VAL A 14 2.98 9.44 3.62
CA VAL A 14 2.96 9.59 5.07
C VAL A 14 2.80 8.23 5.72
N GLU A 15 3.36 8.06 6.91
CA GLU A 15 3.18 6.84 7.68
C GLU A 15 1.70 6.69 8.05
N PHE A 16 1.17 5.48 7.86
CA PHE A 16 -0.22 5.20 8.18
C PHE A 16 -0.34 4.95 9.69
N HIS A 17 -1.01 5.86 10.39
CA HIS A 17 -1.16 5.85 11.85
C HIS A 17 -2.29 4.93 12.32
N GLY A 18 -2.27 3.67 11.89
CA GLY A 18 -3.17 2.62 12.37
C GLY A 18 -2.42 1.54 13.14
N ASP A 19 -3.16 0.72 13.89
CA ASP A 19 -2.62 -0.46 14.57
C ASP A 19 -2.69 -1.72 13.68
N ARG A 20 -3.44 -1.67 12.57
CA ARG A 20 -3.77 -2.82 11.72
C ARG A 20 -3.79 -2.48 10.24
N VAL A 21 -3.61 -3.50 9.41
CA VAL A 21 -3.82 -3.41 7.96
C VAL A 21 -5.31 -3.19 7.68
N ILE A 22 -5.64 -2.06 7.06
CA ILE A 22 -7.01 -1.73 6.65
C ILE A 22 -7.09 -1.34 5.18
N VAL A 23 -8.29 -1.14 4.65
CA VAL A 23 -8.50 -0.60 3.30
C VAL A 23 -9.56 0.49 3.35
N ASP A 24 -9.44 1.48 2.48
CA ASP A 24 -10.37 2.61 2.40
C ASP A 24 -10.59 2.98 0.93
N THR A 25 -11.83 2.87 0.45
CA THR A 25 -12.18 3.11 -0.97
C THR A 25 -11.71 4.46 -1.51
N ASN A 26 -11.50 5.46 -0.65
CA ASN A 26 -11.08 6.80 -1.03
C ASN A 26 -9.56 7.00 -0.99
N LYS A 27 -8.76 6.00 -0.59
CA LYS A 27 -7.33 6.14 -0.37
C LYS A 27 -6.48 5.29 -1.31
N VAL A 28 -5.21 5.67 -1.39
CA VAL A 28 -4.13 4.82 -1.92
C VAL A 28 -3.21 4.46 -0.76
N LEU A 29 -3.10 3.16 -0.50
CA LEU A 29 -2.38 2.60 0.64
C LEU A 29 -1.21 1.75 0.13
N VAL A 30 -0.08 1.84 0.82
CA VAL A 30 1.12 1.07 0.54
C VAL A 30 1.47 0.23 1.75
N TYR A 31 1.53 -1.07 1.57
CA TYR A 31 1.90 -2.02 2.62
C TYR A 31 3.20 -2.74 2.25
N ILE A 32 4.20 -2.65 3.12
CA ILE A 32 5.47 -3.36 2.96
C ILE A 32 5.44 -4.58 3.87
N VAL A 33 5.42 -5.77 3.26
CA VAL A 33 5.40 -7.05 3.96
C VAL A 33 6.78 -7.68 3.85
N HIS A 34 7.57 -7.53 4.91
CA HIS A 34 8.97 -7.98 4.92
C HIS A 34 9.13 -9.50 4.84
N GLU A 35 8.18 -10.25 5.42
CA GLU A 35 8.22 -11.73 5.42
C GLU A 35 8.18 -12.30 3.99
N THR A 36 7.30 -11.75 3.14
CA THR A 36 7.16 -12.18 1.75
C THR A 36 7.94 -11.29 0.78
N LYS A 37 8.74 -10.34 1.29
CA LYS A 37 9.43 -9.31 0.50
C LYS A 37 8.53 -8.70 -0.57
N THR A 38 7.33 -8.27 -0.18
CA THR A 38 6.31 -7.78 -1.11
C THR A 38 5.85 -6.39 -0.71
N ILE A 39 5.77 -5.48 -1.68
CA ILE A 39 5.19 -4.15 -1.51
C ILE A 39 3.84 -4.16 -2.21
N TYR A 40 2.76 -4.08 -1.45
CA TYR A 40 1.41 -3.97 -1.97
C TYR A 40 1.05 -2.50 -2.15
N LEU A 41 0.65 -2.13 -3.37
CA LEU A 41 0.08 -0.82 -3.68
C LEU A 41 -1.43 -1.01 -3.86
N TRP A 42 -2.19 -0.82 -2.80
CA TRP A 42 -3.63 -0.97 -2.81
C TRP A 42 -4.29 0.36 -3.20
N ARG A 43 -5.21 0.32 -4.18
CA ARG A 43 -5.86 1.50 -4.74
C ARG A 43 -7.37 1.40 -4.55
N GLY A 44 -7.90 2.31 -3.75
CA GLY A 44 -9.34 2.47 -3.59
C GLY A 44 -10.01 2.85 -4.91
N ARG A 45 -11.21 2.35 -5.11
CA ARG A 45 -12.05 2.61 -6.28
C ARG A 45 -12.29 4.10 -6.43
N ASN A 46 -12.64 4.78 -5.34
CA ASN A 46 -12.97 6.20 -5.29
C ASN A 46 -11.75 7.11 -5.02
N ALA A 47 -10.57 6.55 -4.77
CA ALA A 47 -9.36 7.34 -4.61
C ALA A 47 -9.07 8.19 -5.86
N ALA A 48 -8.57 9.41 -5.63
CA ALA A 48 -8.39 10.38 -6.69
C ALA A 48 -7.36 9.87 -7.72
N ILE A 49 -7.57 10.24 -8.99
CA ILE A 49 -6.66 9.83 -10.09
C ILE A 49 -5.22 10.26 -9.79
N PHE A 50 -5.06 11.46 -9.22
CA PHE A 50 -3.76 12.00 -8.85
C PHE A 50 -3.06 11.15 -7.77
N GLU A 51 -3.78 10.73 -6.72
CA GLU A 51 -3.25 9.84 -5.68
C GLU A 51 -2.80 8.48 -6.25
N LYS A 52 -3.56 7.92 -7.21
CA LYS A 52 -3.21 6.67 -7.90
C LYS A 52 -1.92 6.79 -8.71
N LEU A 53 -1.74 7.90 -9.42
CA LEU A 53 -0.51 8.18 -10.17
C LEU A 53 0.70 8.34 -9.24
N LEU A 54 0.51 9.06 -8.13
CA LEU A 54 1.56 9.26 -7.13
C LEU A 54 1.94 7.98 -6.40
N GLY A 55 0.96 7.16 -6.01
CA GLY A 55 1.21 5.85 -5.41
C GLY A 55 2.11 4.98 -6.29
N THR A 56 1.98 5.07 -7.63
CA THR A 56 2.88 4.39 -8.57
C THR A 56 4.31 4.93 -8.50
N ARG A 57 4.48 6.26 -8.43
CA ARG A 57 5.82 6.89 -8.28
C ARG A 57 6.46 6.53 -6.94
N VAL A 58 5.67 6.49 -5.87
CA VAL A 58 6.12 6.10 -4.54
C VAL A 58 6.55 4.63 -4.51
N ALA A 59 5.75 3.73 -5.09
CA ALA A 59 6.12 2.32 -5.21
C ALA A 59 7.44 2.16 -6.00
N ALA A 60 7.61 2.90 -7.10
CA ALA A 60 8.87 2.91 -7.85
C ALA A 60 10.06 3.37 -6.98
N LYS A 61 9.91 4.43 -6.18
CA LYS A 61 10.95 4.87 -5.23
C LYS A 61 11.26 3.79 -4.19
N LEU A 62 10.24 3.10 -3.66
CA LEU A 62 10.43 2.01 -2.70
C LEU A 62 11.17 0.82 -3.32
N SER A 63 11.10 0.59 -4.64
CA SER A 63 11.91 -0.44 -5.29
C SER A 63 13.41 -0.15 -5.19
N HIS A 64 13.84 1.12 -5.10
CA HIS A 64 15.24 1.45 -4.91
C HIS A 64 15.69 1.18 -3.47
N THR A 65 14.82 1.43 -2.49
CA THR A 65 15.07 1.12 -1.07
C THR A 65 15.04 -0.39 -0.80
N TYR A 66 14.12 -1.10 -1.46
CA TYR A 66 13.90 -2.54 -1.31
C TYR A 66 14.03 -3.26 -2.67
N PRO A 67 15.24 -3.36 -3.24
CA PRO A 67 15.45 -3.86 -4.60
C PRO A 67 15.10 -5.34 -4.78
N SER A 68 15.07 -6.10 -3.69
CA SER A 68 14.66 -7.51 -3.71
C SER A 68 13.16 -7.72 -3.50
N TYR A 69 12.37 -6.65 -3.32
CA TYR A 69 10.96 -6.76 -2.99
C TYR A 69 10.11 -6.66 -4.24
N ARG A 70 9.08 -7.50 -4.33
CA ARG A 70 8.14 -7.50 -5.45
C ARG A 70 7.04 -6.46 -5.23
N ILE A 71 6.89 -5.51 -6.15
CA ILE A 71 5.74 -4.60 -6.15
C ILE A 71 4.52 -5.33 -6.73
N ARG A 72 3.40 -5.24 -6.02
CA ARG A 72 2.09 -5.77 -6.44
C ARG A 72 1.04 -4.67 -6.37
N PRO A 73 0.69 -4.05 -7.52
CA PRO A 73 -0.47 -3.19 -7.62
C PRO A 73 -1.75 -3.99 -7.40
N ILE A 74 -2.64 -3.49 -6.56
CA ILE A 74 -3.95 -4.06 -6.26
C ILE A 74 -4.99 -2.97 -6.54
N SER A 75 -6.14 -3.39 -7.05
CA SER A 75 -7.32 -2.55 -7.21
C SER A 75 -8.40 -3.07 -6.27
N GLU A 76 -9.15 -2.16 -5.64
CA GLU A 76 -10.25 -2.53 -4.76
C GLU A 76 -11.23 -3.51 -5.42
N GLY A 77 -11.54 -4.60 -4.70
CA GLY A 77 -12.40 -5.69 -5.16
C GLY A 77 -11.69 -6.75 -6.02
N ASN A 78 -10.39 -6.59 -6.27
CA ASN A 78 -9.54 -7.55 -6.96
C ASN A 78 -8.30 -7.91 -6.12
N GLU A 79 -8.46 -7.90 -4.79
CA GLU A 79 -7.40 -8.27 -3.87
C GLU A 79 -7.03 -9.75 -4.04
N PRO A 80 -5.73 -10.08 -4.18
CA PRO A 80 -5.31 -11.47 -4.13
C PRO A 80 -5.55 -12.05 -2.73
N ALA A 81 -5.83 -13.35 -2.63
CA ALA A 81 -6.10 -14.02 -1.35
C ALA A 81 -5.00 -13.73 -0.30
N ALA A 82 -3.73 -13.74 -0.71
CA ALA A 82 -2.60 -13.42 0.16
C ALA A 82 -2.69 -12.02 0.80
N PHE A 83 -3.26 -11.02 0.11
CA PHE A 83 -3.49 -9.69 0.67
C PHE A 83 -4.72 -9.67 1.58
N VAL A 84 -5.80 -10.36 1.19
CA VAL A 84 -7.02 -10.46 2.01
C VAL A 84 -6.70 -11.04 3.39
N HIS A 85 -5.83 -12.04 3.47
CA HIS A 85 -5.38 -12.62 4.75
C HIS A 85 -4.58 -11.65 5.64
N LEU A 86 -4.04 -10.56 5.09
CA LEU A 86 -3.33 -9.54 5.86
C LEU A 86 -4.28 -8.52 6.49
N ILE A 87 -5.47 -8.32 5.92
CA ILE A 87 -6.42 -7.32 6.42
C ILE A 87 -6.81 -7.67 7.86
N GLY A 88 -6.70 -6.70 8.77
CA GLY A 88 -6.96 -6.85 10.21
C GLY A 88 -5.78 -7.37 11.04
N THR A 89 -4.68 -7.77 10.42
CA THR A 89 -3.43 -8.13 11.12
C THR A 89 -2.73 -6.87 11.67
N PRO A 90 -2.01 -6.98 12.79
CA PRO A 90 -1.35 -5.82 13.40
C PRO A 90 -0.18 -5.31 12.55
N LEU A 91 -0.08 -3.99 12.44
CA LEU A 91 1.11 -3.30 11.95
C LEU A 91 2.19 -3.36 13.04
N LYS A 92 3.46 -3.38 12.62
CA LYS A 92 4.61 -3.53 13.54
C LYS A 92 5.60 -2.39 13.35
#